data_AF-A0A3G8GUI4-F1
#
_entry.id   AF-A0A3G8GUI4-F1
#
_cell.length_a   1.000
_cell.length_b   1.000
_cell.length_c   1.000
_cell.angle_alpha   90.00
_cell.angle_beta   90.00
_cell.angle_gamma   90.00
#
_symmetry.space_group_name_H-M   'P 1'
#
loop_
_entity.id
_entity.type
_entity.pdbx_description
1 polymer ?
#
loop_
_entity_poly.entity_id
_entity_poly.type
_entity_poly.pdbx_seq_one_letter_code
_entity_poly.pdbx_strand_id
1 'polypeptide(L)'
;MARANESPASAVSWAAIIAGAVIASAVSFMLLAGGAGLGFVSMSPWSGEGASATTLGIGAVVWMILTHIIAYGLGGYLAGRLRTKWVGIHTDETYFRDTAHGFLVWALSAVVSAMVVGSALMSAAAGTAKAGATIAAGTGAAATAAAGQAARTDAGGMPTDYVADLLLRGDQPNPAGDPGAARAEVGRIVAASVARGELNAEDRGYLARVVAAQTGADQATAEKRVDDIVTRARQAAQQAEQTARQAADTARKAAAAFALWAFASMLIGAFVASWMATVGGRSRDDIV
;
A
#
# COMPACT_ATOMS: atom_id res chain seq x y z
N MET A 1 25.26 19.74 -54.07
CA MET A 1 25.04 19.59 -52.62
C MET A 1 25.32 18.16 -52.25
N ALA A 2 26.48 17.87 -51.65
CA ALA A 2 26.79 16.54 -51.14
C ALA A 2 25.91 16.26 -49.92
N ARG A 3 25.14 15.16 -49.93
CA ARG A 3 24.46 14.68 -48.72
C ARG A 3 25.54 14.39 -47.69
N ALA A 4 25.46 15.03 -46.53
CA ALA A 4 26.35 14.75 -45.42
C ALA A 4 26.24 13.25 -45.07
N ASN A 5 27.38 12.56 -45.00
CA ASN A 5 27.42 11.18 -44.55
C ASN A 5 26.84 11.11 -43.13
N GLU A 6 25.70 10.45 -42.96
CA GLU A 6 25.14 10.16 -41.64
C GLU A 6 26.18 9.37 -40.83
N SER A 7 26.38 9.76 -39.56
CA SER A 7 27.31 9.04 -38.69
C SER A 7 26.82 7.60 -38.49
N PRO A 8 27.67 6.57 -38.68
CA PRO A 8 27.25 5.17 -38.53
C PRO A 8 26.97 4.78 -37.07
N ALA A 9 27.30 5.65 -36.11
CA ALA A 9 27.15 5.39 -34.69
C ALA A 9 25.83 5.96 -34.15
N SER A 10 25.06 5.09 -33.47
CA SER A 10 23.83 5.48 -32.77
C SER A 10 24.06 6.65 -31.81
N ALA A 11 23.10 7.58 -31.76
CA ALA A 11 23.04 8.64 -30.77
C ALA A 11 22.71 8.11 -29.36
N VAL A 12 22.23 6.87 -29.25
CA VAL A 12 21.87 6.22 -27.99
C VAL A 12 22.72 4.97 -27.77
N SER A 13 23.47 4.94 -26.67
CA SER A 13 24.23 3.77 -26.21
C SER A 13 23.42 2.98 -25.19
N TRP A 14 22.64 2.00 -25.66
CA TRP A 14 21.84 1.14 -24.79
C TRP A 14 22.68 0.34 -23.80
N ALA A 15 23.87 -0.11 -24.19
CA ALA A 15 24.77 -0.83 -23.28
C ALA A 15 25.16 0.04 -22.07
N ALA A 16 25.47 1.32 -22.30
CA ALA A 16 25.81 2.26 -21.22
C ALA A 16 24.59 2.57 -20.34
N ILE A 17 23.40 2.73 -20.95
CA ILE A 17 22.14 2.96 -20.23
C ILE A 17 21.79 1.76 -19.35
N ILE A 18 21.86 0.55 -19.89
CA ILE A 18 21.58 -0.69 -19.13
C ILE A 18 22.58 -0.84 -17.98
N ALA A 19 23.87 -0.64 -18.23
CA ALA A 19 24.88 -0.70 -17.17
C ALA A 19 24.61 0.33 -16.06
N GLY A 20 24.30 1.58 -16.42
CA GLY A 20 23.93 2.62 -15.47
C GLY A 20 22.67 2.27 -14.68
N ALA A 21 21.63 1.73 -15.33
CA ALA A 21 20.37 1.35 -14.69
C ALA A 21 20.53 0.16 -13.73
N VAL A 22 21.36 -0.83 -14.08
CA VAL A 22 21.70 -1.96 -13.20
C VAL A 22 22.41 -1.47 -11.94
N ILE A 23 23.37 -0.56 -12.10
CA ILE A 23 24.11 0.00 -10.95
C ILE A 23 23.21 0.86 -10.08
N ALA A 24 22.40 1.74 -10.67
CA ALA A 24 21.41 2.52 -9.94
C ALA A 24 20.46 1.61 -9.16
N SER A 25 19.99 0.52 -9.76
CA SER A 25 19.10 -0.44 -9.10
C SER A 25 19.80 -1.17 -7.94
N ALA A 26 21.02 -1.65 -8.14
CA ALA A 26 21.80 -2.35 -7.11
C ALA A 26 22.12 -1.44 -5.91
N VAL A 27 22.54 -0.20 -6.17
CA VAL A 27 22.82 0.80 -5.13
C VAL A 27 21.53 1.21 -4.42
N SER A 28 20.43 1.40 -5.16
CA SER A 28 19.11 1.67 -4.55
C SER A 28 18.69 0.56 -3.61
N PHE A 29 18.84 -0.70 -4.02
CA PHE A 29 18.51 -1.86 -3.19
C PHE A 29 19.38 -1.93 -1.94
N MET A 30 20.69 -1.72 -2.08
CA MET A 30 21.63 -1.68 -0.95
C MET A 30 21.26 -0.59 0.06
N LEU A 31 20.99 0.62 -0.40
CA LEU A 31 20.61 1.75 0.46
C LEU A 31 19.23 1.56 1.08
N LEU A 32 18.29 0.95 0.35
CA LEU A 32 16.97 0.61 0.90
C LEU A 32 17.09 -0.41 2.04
N ALA A 33 17.89 -1.47 1.87
CA ALA A 33 18.16 -2.46 2.91
C ALA A 33 18.85 -1.81 4.14
N GLY A 34 19.82 -0.93 3.91
CA GLY A 34 20.49 -0.17 4.98
C GLY A 34 19.52 0.75 5.75
N GLY A 35 18.67 1.48 5.04
CA GLY A 35 17.66 2.35 5.64
C GLY A 35 16.63 1.59 6.45
N ALA A 36 16.19 0.43 5.96
CA ALA A 36 15.30 -0.47 6.71
C ALA A 36 15.96 -0.95 8.00
N GLY A 37 17.23 -1.35 7.96
CA GLY A 37 18.01 -1.73 9.15
C GLY A 37 18.08 -0.60 10.19
N LEU A 38 18.43 0.62 9.75
CA LEU A 38 18.44 1.80 10.63
C LEU A 38 17.05 2.11 11.22
N GLY A 39 16.00 1.94 10.44
CA GLY A 39 14.61 2.11 10.88
C GLY A 39 14.24 1.12 11.98
N PHE A 40 14.55 -0.17 11.82
CA PHE A 40 14.28 -1.19 12.83
C PHE A 40 15.05 -0.97 14.12
N VAL A 41 16.32 -0.57 14.04
CA VAL A 41 17.13 -0.23 15.23
C VAL A 41 16.55 0.98 15.99
N SER A 42 15.84 1.87 15.29
CA SER A 42 15.24 3.07 15.89
C SER A 42 13.85 2.83 16.51
N MET A 43 13.21 1.70 16.22
CA MET A 43 11.89 1.34 16.76
C MET A 43 12.04 0.48 18.02
N SER A 44 11.29 0.79 19.08
CA SER A 44 11.16 -0.09 20.25
C SER A 44 9.78 -0.73 20.29
N PRO A 45 9.65 -2.02 20.66
CA PRO A 45 8.35 -2.64 20.92
C PRO A 45 7.70 -2.16 22.22
N TRP A 46 8.44 -1.46 23.09
CA TRP A 46 7.96 -1.01 24.40
C TRP A 46 7.35 0.39 24.36
N SER A 47 6.22 0.55 25.04
CA SER A 47 5.46 1.80 25.06
C SER A 47 6.30 2.95 25.64
N GLY A 48 6.48 4.02 24.88
CA GLY A 48 7.23 5.19 25.31
C GLY A 48 8.74 5.10 25.09
N GLU A 49 9.23 4.01 24.49
CA GLU A 49 10.63 3.87 24.07
C GLU A 49 10.76 3.96 22.54
N GLY A 50 11.96 4.32 22.06
CA GLY A 50 12.26 4.41 20.64
C GLY A 50 11.89 5.75 19.98
N ALA A 51 12.15 5.85 18.68
CA ALA A 51 11.89 7.05 17.91
C ALA A 51 10.37 7.25 17.67
N SER A 52 9.92 8.50 17.73
CA SER A 52 8.53 8.84 17.44
C SER A 52 8.15 8.52 15.98
N ALA A 53 6.86 8.25 15.72
CA ALA A 53 6.36 8.01 14.36
C ALA A 53 6.69 9.18 13.41
N THR A 54 6.63 10.42 13.90
CA THR A 54 7.01 11.62 13.13
C THR A 54 8.48 11.63 12.78
N THR A 55 9.37 11.31 13.74
CA THR A 55 10.82 11.23 13.52
C THR A 55 11.16 10.16 12.48
N LEU A 56 10.55 8.98 12.59
CA LEU A 56 10.74 7.88 11.64
C LEU A 56 10.22 8.25 10.25
N GLY A 57 9.07 8.93 10.17
CA GLY A 57 8.51 9.40 8.90
C GLY A 57 9.42 10.42 8.19
N ILE A 58 9.92 11.41 8.92
CA ILE A 58 10.88 12.40 8.37
C ILE A 58 12.18 11.69 7.95
N GLY A 59 12.71 10.81 8.80
CA GLY A 59 13.91 10.04 8.50
C GLY A 59 13.77 9.19 7.23
N ALA A 60 12.62 8.54 7.05
CA ALA A 60 12.33 7.76 5.85
C ALA A 60 12.29 8.62 4.58
N VAL A 61 11.69 9.82 4.64
CA VAL A 61 11.66 10.76 3.50
C VAL A 61 13.08 11.24 3.14
N VAL A 62 13.86 11.66 4.14
CA VAL A 62 15.25 12.10 3.92
C VAL A 62 16.09 10.97 3.33
N TRP A 63 15.98 9.77 3.89
CA TRP A 63 16.72 8.60 3.43
C TRP A 63 16.33 8.20 1.99
N MET A 64 15.06 8.28 1.64
CA MET A 64 14.57 8.02 0.29
C MET A 64 15.15 9.00 -0.73
N ILE A 65 15.20 10.29 -0.40
CA ILE A 65 15.81 11.33 -1.25
C ILE A 65 17.30 11.06 -1.42
N LEU A 66 18.02 10.78 -0.32
CA LEU A 66 19.45 10.44 -0.37
C LEU A 66 19.70 9.19 -1.24
N THR A 67 18.84 8.18 -1.12
CA THR A 67 18.91 6.97 -1.94
C THR A 67 18.81 7.31 -3.43
N HIS A 68 17.86 8.16 -3.82
CA HIS A 68 17.73 8.60 -5.20
C HIS A 68 18.96 9.39 -5.67
N ILE A 69 19.42 10.37 -4.89
CA ILE A 69 20.59 11.19 -5.26
C ILE A 69 21.81 10.30 -5.49
N ILE A 70 22.11 9.41 -4.54
CA ILE A 70 23.31 8.57 -4.61
C ILE A 70 23.19 7.57 -5.77
N ALA A 71 22.12 6.78 -5.81
CA ALA A 71 21.96 5.72 -6.80
C ALA A 71 21.90 6.26 -8.24
N TYR A 72 21.09 7.29 -8.48
CA TYR A 72 20.97 7.89 -9.80
C TYR A 72 22.17 8.74 -10.20
N GLY A 73 22.87 9.34 -9.23
CA GLY A 73 24.13 10.02 -9.49
C GLY A 73 25.22 9.06 -9.98
N LEU A 74 25.38 7.92 -9.32
CA LEU A 74 26.30 6.85 -9.73
C LEU A 74 25.92 6.25 -11.09
N GLY A 75 24.65 5.88 -11.28
CA GLY A 75 24.16 5.29 -12.53
C GLY A 75 24.28 6.24 -13.73
N GLY A 76 23.89 7.50 -13.55
CA GLY A 76 24.01 8.54 -14.58
C GLY A 76 25.47 8.80 -14.94
N TYR A 77 26.34 9.00 -13.93
CA TYR A 77 27.77 9.20 -14.14
C TYR A 77 28.39 8.07 -14.97
N LEU A 78 28.10 6.82 -14.63
CA LEU A 78 28.64 5.67 -15.35
C LEU A 78 28.08 5.55 -16.77
N ALA A 79 26.80 5.82 -16.98
CA ALA A 79 26.24 5.83 -18.33
C ALA A 79 26.89 6.90 -19.23
N GLY A 80 27.13 8.10 -18.69
CA GLY A 80 27.88 9.15 -19.37
C GLY A 80 29.32 8.73 -19.68
N ARG A 81 30.00 8.10 -18.73
CA ARG A 81 31.40 7.69 -18.88
C ARG A 81 31.59 6.49 -19.82
N LEU A 82 30.63 5.56 -19.85
CA LEU A 82 30.69 4.32 -20.63
C LEU A 82 30.14 4.44 -22.06
N ARG A 83 29.42 5.52 -22.39
CA ARG A 83 28.96 5.72 -23.78
C ARG A 83 30.14 6.00 -24.72
N THR A 84 29.93 5.83 -26.02
CA THR A 84 30.95 6.09 -27.04
C THR A 84 31.16 7.60 -27.26
N LYS A 85 32.40 8.00 -27.58
CA LYS A 85 32.73 9.39 -27.94
C LYS A 85 32.22 9.66 -29.35
N TRP A 86 31.38 10.69 -29.50
CA TRP A 86 30.93 11.16 -30.81
C TRP A 86 31.88 12.26 -31.29
N VAL A 87 32.50 12.05 -32.43
CA VAL A 87 33.47 12.99 -33.02
C VAL A 87 32.76 13.81 -34.10
N GLY A 88 33.08 15.11 -34.18
CA GLY A 88 32.54 16.01 -35.21
C GLY A 88 31.11 16.51 -34.94
N ILE A 89 30.63 16.41 -33.69
CA ILE A 89 29.33 16.91 -33.26
C ILE A 89 29.51 18.15 -32.38
N HIS A 90 28.59 19.11 -32.51
CA HIS A 90 28.56 20.32 -31.68
C HIS A 90 28.44 19.98 -30.18
N THR A 91 29.07 20.80 -29.34
CA THR A 91 29.09 20.62 -27.88
C THR A 91 27.70 20.55 -27.27
N ASP A 92 26.75 21.37 -27.74
CA ASP A 92 25.38 21.41 -27.22
C ASP A 92 24.62 20.11 -27.49
N GLU A 93 24.83 19.50 -28.66
CA GLU A 93 24.23 18.21 -29.00
C GLU A 93 24.84 17.07 -28.17
N THR A 94 26.15 17.14 -27.89
CA THR A 94 26.80 16.20 -26.97
C THR A 94 26.22 16.33 -25.56
N TYR A 95 26.01 17.56 -25.08
CA TYR A 95 25.41 17.83 -23.78
C TYR A 95 23.97 17.30 -23.69
N PHE A 96 23.14 17.55 -24.71
CA PHE A 96 21.79 17.01 -24.79
C PHE A 96 21.80 15.48 -24.73
N ARG A 97 22.62 14.82 -25.53
CA ARG A 97 22.73 13.35 -25.53
C ARG A 97 23.17 12.82 -24.18
N ASP A 98 24.13 13.45 -23.52
CA ASP A 98 24.56 13.05 -22.18
C ASP A 98 23.41 13.13 -21.17
N THR A 99 22.68 14.25 -21.15
CA THR A 99 21.50 14.38 -20.27
C THR A 99 20.45 13.32 -20.57
N ALA A 100 20.22 13.01 -21.86
CA ALA A 100 19.29 11.98 -22.28
C ALA A 100 19.71 10.57 -21.81
N HIS A 101 21.00 10.25 -21.79
CA HIS A 101 21.48 8.96 -21.28
C HIS A 101 21.20 8.82 -19.78
N GLY A 102 21.46 9.88 -19.00
CA GLY A 102 21.13 9.90 -17.58
C GLY A 102 19.62 9.76 -17.33
N PHE A 103 18.80 10.48 -18.09
CA PHE A 103 17.35 10.35 -18.00
C PHE A 103 16.85 8.95 -18.38
N LEU A 104 17.43 8.33 -19.41
CA LEU A 104 17.10 6.96 -19.82
C LEU A 104 17.51 5.91 -18.79
N VAL A 105 18.63 6.12 -18.08
CA VAL A 105 19.00 5.28 -16.92
C VAL A 105 17.90 5.30 -15.88
N TRP A 106 17.42 6.50 -15.52
CA TRP A 106 16.33 6.67 -14.55
C TRP A 106 15.02 6.04 -15.04
N ALA A 107 14.65 6.27 -16.30
CA ALA A 107 13.42 5.74 -16.86
C ALA A 107 13.42 4.20 -16.90
N LEU A 108 14.54 3.61 -17.33
CA LEU A 108 14.67 2.16 -17.41
C LEU A 108 14.60 1.51 -16.03
N SER A 109 15.34 2.03 -15.04
CA SER A 109 15.28 1.48 -13.68
C SER A 109 13.91 1.67 -13.04
N ALA A 110 13.21 2.79 -13.30
CA ALA A 110 11.87 3.04 -12.79
C ALA A 110 10.85 2.04 -13.38
N VAL A 111 10.91 1.77 -14.69
CA VAL A 111 10.04 0.77 -15.35
C VAL A 111 10.29 -0.63 -14.79
N VAL A 112 11.56 -1.05 -14.68
CA VAL A 112 11.92 -2.35 -14.09
C VAL A 112 11.44 -2.45 -12.65
N SER A 113 11.63 -1.41 -11.85
CA SER A 113 11.16 -1.35 -10.46
C SER A 113 9.63 -1.46 -10.39
N ALA A 114 8.91 -0.75 -11.27
CA ALA A 114 7.44 -0.82 -11.34
C ALA A 114 6.95 -2.22 -11.73
N MET A 115 7.64 -2.91 -12.64
CA MET A 115 7.32 -4.30 -13.01
C MET A 115 7.53 -5.26 -11.84
N VAL A 116 8.64 -5.13 -11.11
CA VAL A 116 8.93 -5.97 -9.93
C VAL A 116 7.89 -5.73 -8.84
N VAL A 117 7.62 -4.47 -8.47
CA VAL A 117 6.61 -4.12 -7.46
C VAL A 117 5.21 -4.56 -7.90
N GLY A 118 4.85 -4.33 -9.17
CA GLY A 118 3.56 -4.75 -9.73
C GLY A 118 3.35 -6.27 -9.69
N SER A 119 4.40 -7.06 -9.96
CA SER A 119 4.35 -8.52 -9.90
C SER A 119 4.16 -9.06 -8.47
N ALA A 120 4.76 -8.39 -7.47
CA ALA A 120 4.56 -8.73 -6.06
C ALA A 120 3.12 -8.41 -5.59
N LEU A 121 2.54 -7.30 -6.06
CA LEU A 121 1.16 -6.93 -5.73
C LEU A 121 0.14 -7.92 -6.34
N MET A 122 0.35 -8.35 -7.60
CA MET A 122 -0.54 -9.30 -8.27
C MET A 122 -0.53 -10.68 -7.61
N SER A 123 0.63 -11.13 -7.12
CA SER A 123 0.77 -12.42 -6.43
C SER A 123 0.16 -12.43 -5.02
N ALA A 124 0.10 -11.27 -4.34
CA ALA A 124 -0.62 -11.11 -3.08
C ALA A 124 -2.15 -11.13 -3.27
N ALA A 125 -2.65 -10.49 -4.34
CA ALA A 125 -4.09 -10.48 -4.66
C ALA A 125 -4.64 -11.86 -5.06
N ALA A 126 -3.81 -12.72 -5.66
CA ALA A 126 -4.18 -14.08 -6.05
C ALA A 126 -4.26 -15.09 -4.87
N GLY A 127 -4.01 -14.67 -3.62
CA GLY A 127 -4.11 -15.52 -2.43
C GLY A 127 -3.04 -16.62 -2.31
N THR A 128 -2.08 -16.68 -3.22
CA THR A 128 -1.00 -17.69 -3.27
C THR A 128 0.26 -17.27 -2.50
N ALA A 129 0.20 -16.26 -1.64
CA ALA A 129 1.38 -15.73 -0.96
C ALA A 129 1.96 -16.75 0.06
N LYS A 130 2.94 -17.53 -0.38
CA LYS A 130 3.96 -18.08 0.53
C LYS A 130 4.56 -16.89 1.29
N ALA A 131 4.60 -17.00 2.61
CA ALA A 131 4.94 -15.95 3.58
C ALA A 131 6.38 -15.37 3.51
N GLY A 132 7.05 -15.39 2.35
CA GLY A 132 8.47 -15.04 2.20
C GLY A 132 8.82 -13.91 1.23
N ALA A 133 7.86 -13.22 0.60
CA ALA A 133 8.15 -12.24 -0.47
C ALA A 133 7.65 -10.80 -0.21
N THR A 134 7.20 -10.46 0.99
CA THR A 134 6.71 -9.12 1.37
C THR A 134 7.74 -8.32 2.15
N ILE A 135 8.97 -8.17 1.62
CA ILE A 135 9.97 -7.24 2.18
C ILE A 135 10.00 -5.91 1.39
N ALA A 136 9.27 -5.78 0.28
CA ALA A 136 9.12 -4.51 -0.41
C ALA A 136 7.76 -3.86 -0.07
N ALA A 137 7.80 -2.70 0.58
CA ALA A 137 6.67 -1.84 0.97
C ALA A 137 5.93 -2.25 2.26
N GLY A 138 6.48 -1.82 3.41
CA GLY A 138 5.80 -1.82 4.71
C GLY A 138 4.50 -0.98 4.79
N THR A 139 4.04 -0.39 3.69
CA THR A 139 2.77 0.34 3.58
C THR A 139 1.71 -0.39 2.75
N GLY A 140 2.07 -1.40 1.94
CA GLY A 140 1.14 -2.09 1.04
C GLY A 140 0.35 -3.23 1.69
N ALA A 141 0.97 -3.94 2.64
CA ALA A 141 0.39 -5.14 3.25
C ALA A 141 -0.87 -4.86 4.09
N ALA A 142 -0.96 -3.69 4.73
CA ALA A 142 -2.11 -3.30 5.53
C ALA A 142 -3.34 -2.94 4.67
N ALA A 143 -3.12 -2.33 3.50
CA ALA A 143 -4.18 -1.97 2.56
C ALA A 143 -4.81 -3.21 1.88
N THR A 144 -4.01 -4.23 1.59
CA THR A 144 -4.48 -5.48 0.95
C THR A 144 -5.27 -6.38 1.90
N ALA A 145 -4.93 -6.40 3.19
CA ALA A 145 -5.69 -7.15 4.20
C ALA A 145 -7.11 -6.58 4.37
N ALA A 146 -7.26 -5.25 4.31
CA ALA A 146 -8.56 -4.57 4.36
C ALA A 146 -9.42 -4.84 3.11
N ALA A 147 -8.81 -4.88 1.92
CA ALA A 147 -9.52 -5.20 0.67
C ALA A 147 -10.03 -6.65 0.61
N GLY A 148 -9.25 -7.61 1.13
CA GLY A 148 -9.66 -9.02 1.22
C GLY A 148 -10.79 -9.27 2.24
N GLN A 149 -10.96 -8.38 3.22
CA GLN A 149 -12.08 -8.42 4.16
C GLN A 149 -13.37 -7.85 3.53
N ALA A 150 -13.25 -6.81 2.69
CA ALA A 150 -14.36 -6.16 1.99
C ALA A 150 -14.95 -7.01 0.85
N ALA A 151 -14.18 -7.94 0.28
CA ALA A 151 -14.66 -8.89 -0.73
C ALA A 151 -15.62 -9.96 -0.16
N ARG A 152 -15.78 -10.05 1.17
CA ARG A 152 -16.75 -10.95 1.83
C ARG A 152 -18.10 -10.30 2.14
N THR A 153 -18.28 -9.02 1.78
CA THR A 153 -19.54 -8.29 1.98
C THR A 153 -20.16 -8.00 0.62
N ASP A 154 -21.23 -8.71 0.29
CA ASP A 154 -21.99 -8.49 -0.95
C ASP A 154 -22.62 -7.09 -1.02
N ALA A 155 -22.91 -6.67 -2.25
CA ALA A 155 -23.34 -5.33 -2.67
C ALA A 155 -24.70 -4.82 -2.13
N GLY A 156 -25.26 -5.45 -1.08
CA GLY A 156 -26.53 -5.07 -0.45
C GLY A 156 -26.46 -4.84 1.07
N GLY A 157 -25.30 -5.03 1.71
CA GLY A 157 -25.10 -4.73 3.14
C GLY A 157 -25.88 -5.59 4.15
N MET A 158 -26.70 -6.54 3.69
CA MET A 158 -27.44 -7.47 4.54
C MET A 158 -26.89 -8.89 4.31
N PRO A 159 -26.51 -9.62 5.37
CA PRO A 159 -26.11 -11.03 5.24
C PRO A 159 -27.25 -11.83 4.60
N THR A 160 -26.99 -12.59 3.53
CA THR A 160 -27.97 -13.48 2.88
C THR A 160 -28.66 -14.42 3.86
N ASP A 161 -27.94 -14.79 4.92
CA ASP A 161 -28.42 -15.65 5.99
C ASP A 161 -29.52 -15.00 6.85
N TYR A 162 -29.52 -13.66 6.99
CA TYR A 162 -30.59 -12.96 7.72
C TYR A 162 -31.90 -12.95 6.91
N VAL A 163 -31.81 -12.85 5.59
CA VAL A 163 -32.99 -12.95 4.71
C VAL A 163 -33.53 -14.38 4.71
N ALA A 164 -32.65 -15.38 4.71
CA ALA A 164 -33.04 -16.78 4.86
C ALA A 164 -33.74 -17.05 6.20
N ASP A 165 -33.23 -16.48 7.29
CA ASP A 165 -33.87 -16.58 8.61
C ASP A 165 -35.26 -15.93 8.61
N LEU A 166 -35.43 -14.73 8.04
CA LEU A 166 -36.75 -14.08 7.94
C LEU A 166 -37.78 -14.93 7.20
N LEU A 167 -37.36 -15.68 6.18
CA LEU A 167 -38.24 -16.57 5.40
C LEU A 167 -38.61 -17.86 6.14
N LEU A 168 -37.77 -18.32 7.07
CA LEU A 168 -37.91 -19.59 7.78
C LEU A 168 -38.36 -19.42 9.24
N ARG A 169 -38.39 -18.19 9.75
CA ARG A 169 -38.77 -17.86 11.13
C ARG A 169 -40.24 -18.13 11.37
N GLY A 170 -40.55 -18.90 12.42
CA GLY A 170 -41.90 -19.08 12.95
C GLY A 170 -42.20 -18.14 14.12
N ASP A 171 -43.50 -17.90 14.41
CA ASP A 171 -43.94 -16.96 15.45
C ASP A 171 -43.53 -17.34 16.88
N GLN A 172 -43.37 -18.65 17.14
CA GLN A 172 -42.99 -19.20 18.44
C GLN A 172 -41.57 -19.78 18.40
N PRO A 173 -40.65 -19.29 19.25
CA PRO A 173 -39.34 -19.90 19.41
C PRO A 173 -39.51 -21.32 19.94
N ASN A 174 -38.99 -22.33 19.24
CA ASN A 174 -39.07 -23.72 19.68
C ASN A 174 -38.18 -23.93 20.93
N PRO A 175 -38.75 -24.17 22.13
CA PRO A 175 -37.96 -24.34 23.36
C PRO A 175 -37.15 -25.65 23.36
N ALA A 176 -37.49 -26.60 22.49
CA ALA A 176 -36.79 -27.87 22.30
C ALA A 176 -35.77 -27.85 21.13
N GLY A 177 -35.56 -26.69 20.51
CA GLY A 177 -34.61 -26.53 19.40
C GLY A 177 -33.15 -26.42 19.86
N ASP A 178 -32.22 -26.50 18.90
CA ASP A 178 -30.78 -26.36 19.17
C ASP A 178 -30.43 -24.93 19.69
N PRO A 179 -29.87 -24.81 20.92
CA PRO A 179 -29.42 -23.53 21.45
C PRO A 179 -28.34 -22.84 20.60
N GLY A 180 -27.56 -23.61 19.82
CA GLY A 180 -26.57 -23.10 18.88
C GLY A 180 -27.20 -22.34 17.71
N ALA A 181 -28.24 -22.92 17.10
CA ALA A 181 -28.99 -22.28 16.01
C ALA A 181 -29.68 -20.99 16.46
N ALA A 182 -30.31 -20.98 17.65
CA ALA A 182 -30.94 -19.79 18.21
C ALA A 182 -29.93 -18.66 18.48
N ARG A 183 -28.72 -18.98 18.99
CA ARG A 183 -27.65 -17.99 19.19
C ARG A 183 -27.13 -17.43 17.87
N ALA A 184 -27.04 -18.25 16.82
CA ALA A 184 -26.61 -17.81 15.50
C ALA A 184 -27.63 -16.84 14.87
N GLU A 185 -28.93 -17.13 14.95
CA GLU A 185 -30.00 -16.24 14.48
C GLU A 185 -30.02 -14.92 15.27
N VAL A 186 -29.96 -14.98 16.60
CA VAL A 186 -29.83 -13.77 17.45
C VAL A 186 -28.63 -12.93 17.03
N GLY A 187 -27.47 -13.56 16.78
CA GLY A 187 -26.27 -12.87 16.31
C GLY A 187 -26.48 -12.15 14.97
N ARG A 188 -27.17 -12.79 14.02
CA ARG A 188 -27.50 -12.20 12.72
C ARG A 188 -28.52 -11.06 12.83
N ILE A 189 -29.55 -11.18 13.67
CA ILE A 189 -30.52 -10.11 13.95
C ILE A 189 -29.81 -8.90 14.56
N VAL A 190 -28.94 -9.12 15.56
CA VAL A 190 -28.18 -8.03 16.18
C VAL A 190 -27.27 -7.36 15.15
N ALA A 191 -26.55 -8.13 14.33
CA ALA A 191 -25.72 -7.57 13.25
C ALA A 191 -26.54 -6.74 12.24
N ALA A 192 -27.70 -7.24 11.81
CA ALA A 192 -28.62 -6.51 10.94
C ALA A 192 -29.19 -5.24 11.60
N SER A 193 -29.45 -5.28 12.91
CA SER A 193 -29.93 -4.13 13.69
C SER A 193 -28.85 -3.06 13.92
N VAL A 194 -27.58 -3.47 13.92
CA VAL A 194 -26.43 -2.58 13.99
C VAL A 194 -26.21 -1.92 12.64
N ALA A 195 -26.27 -2.68 11.55
CA ALA A 195 -26.13 -2.16 10.19
C ALA A 195 -27.24 -1.16 9.82
N ARG A 196 -28.49 -1.42 10.24
CA ARG A 196 -29.63 -0.51 10.01
C ARG A 196 -29.73 0.64 11.02
N GLY A 197 -29.01 0.58 12.13
CA GLY A 197 -29.08 1.58 13.21
C GLY A 197 -30.32 1.48 14.11
N GLU A 198 -31.30 0.66 13.76
CA GLU A 198 -32.52 0.41 14.54
C GLU A 198 -32.90 -1.08 14.60
N LEU A 199 -33.68 -1.45 15.63
CA LEU A 199 -34.13 -2.82 15.85
C LEU A 199 -35.60 -2.82 15.49
N ASN A 200 -35.96 -3.60 14.46
CA ASN A 200 -37.36 -3.73 14.06
C ASN A 200 -38.19 -4.22 15.25
N ALA A 201 -39.39 -3.68 15.42
CA ALA A 201 -40.34 -4.09 16.46
C ALA A 201 -40.62 -5.61 16.42
N GLU A 202 -40.63 -6.21 15.22
CA GLU A 202 -40.81 -7.65 15.03
C GLU A 202 -39.61 -8.46 15.54
N ASP A 203 -38.39 -8.03 15.20
CA ASP A 203 -37.14 -8.61 15.70
C ASP A 203 -37.03 -8.45 17.23
N ARG A 204 -37.43 -7.30 17.77
CA ARG A 204 -37.47 -7.03 19.21
C ARG A 204 -38.40 -7.98 19.94
N GLY A 205 -39.62 -8.16 19.41
CA GLY A 205 -40.62 -9.09 19.96
C GLY A 205 -40.15 -10.54 19.94
N TYR A 206 -39.51 -10.96 18.85
CA TYR A 206 -38.92 -12.30 18.73
C TYR A 206 -37.79 -12.52 19.74
N LEU A 207 -36.82 -11.61 19.81
CA LEU A 207 -35.70 -11.67 20.75
C LEU A 207 -36.18 -11.72 22.21
N ALA A 208 -37.21 -10.93 22.57
CA ALA A 208 -37.79 -10.96 23.90
C ALA A 208 -38.42 -12.31 24.23
N ARG A 209 -39.14 -12.94 23.29
CA ARG A 209 -39.70 -14.29 23.46
C ARG A 209 -38.61 -15.36 23.63
N VAL A 210 -37.52 -15.28 22.85
CA VAL A 210 -36.36 -16.18 22.98
C VAL A 210 -35.71 -16.04 24.36
N VAL A 211 -35.48 -14.80 24.81
CA VAL A 211 -34.89 -14.51 26.13
C VAL A 211 -35.81 -14.99 27.26
N ALA A 212 -37.12 -14.72 27.18
CA ALA A 212 -38.09 -15.17 28.18
C ALA A 212 -38.13 -16.70 28.27
N ALA A 213 -38.17 -17.41 27.13
CA ALA A 213 -38.17 -18.86 27.07
C ALA A 213 -36.90 -19.51 27.65
N GLN A 214 -35.74 -18.88 27.46
CA GLN A 214 -34.46 -19.42 27.94
C GLN A 214 -34.12 -19.04 29.39
N THR A 215 -34.63 -17.91 29.89
CA THR A 215 -34.25 -17.37 31.20
C THR A 215 -35.35 -17.46 32.26
N GLY A 216 -36.59 -17.75 31.86
CA GLY A 216 -37.76 -17.75 32.75
C GLY A 216 -38.17 -16.35 33.23
N ALA A 217 -37.63 -15.28 32.62
CA ALA A 217 -38.01 -13.91 32.92
C ALA A 217 -39.40 -13.55 32.37
N ASP A 218 -40.09 -12.61 33.00
CA ASP A 218 -41.31 -12.03 32.44
C ASP A 218 -41.00 -11.21 31.17
N GLN A 219 -42.03 -11.04 30.33
CA GLN A 219 -41.90 -10.41 29.02
C GLN A 219 -41.33 -8.97 29.09
N ALA A 220 -41.75 -8.18 30.10
CA ALA A 220 -41.28 -6.80 30.23
C ALA A 220 -39.79 -6.74 30.62
N THR A 221 -39.35 -7.63 31.52
CA THR A 221 -37.93 -7.78 31.88
C THR A 221 -37.10 -8.28 30.69
N ALA A 222 -37.62 -9.21 29.89
CA ALA A 222 -36.94 -9.72 28.71
C ALA A 222 -36.75 -8.64 27.63
N GLU A 223 -37.78 -7.83 27.36
CA GLU A 223 -37.70 -6.70 26.43
C GLU A 223 -36.65 -5.67 26.86
N LYS A 224 -36.63 -5.30 28.15
CA LYS A 224 -35.64 -4.36 28.68
C LYS A 224 -34.21 -4.87 28.51
N ARG A 225 -33.97 -6.17 28.74
CA ARG A 225 -32.66 -6.79 28.53
C ARG A 225 -32.22 -6.76 27.07
N VAL A 226 -33.15 -7.02 26.14
CA VAL A 226 -32.87 -6.94 24.70
C VAL A 226 -32.48 -5.52 24.33
N ASP A 227 -33.25 -4.52 24.77
CA ASP A 227 -32.97 -3.10 24.47
C ASP A 227 -31.60 -2.65 25.01
N ASP A 228 -31.28 -3.01 26.25
CA ASP A 228 -30.00 -2.67 26.88
C ASP A 228 -28.81 -3.30 26.14
N ILE A 229 -28.90 -4.60 25.78
CA ILE A 229 -27.82 -5.32 25.11
C ILE A 229 -27.66 -4.85 23.66
N VAL A 230 -28.76 -4.62 22.94
CA VAL A 230 -28.72 -4.09 21.57
C VAL A 230 -28.14 -2.68 21.56
N THR A 231 -28.47 -1.85 22.55
CA THR A 231 -27.88 -0.52 22.72
C THR A 231 -26.37 -0.60 22.94
N ARG A 232 -25.89 -1.48 23.83
CA ARG A 232 -24.45 -1.70 24.05
C ARG A 232 -23.74 -2.23 22.80
N ALA A 233 -24.37 -3.17 22.09
CA ALA A 233 -23.83 -3.71 20.83
C ALA A 233 -23.68 -2.62 19.77
N ARG A 234 -24.66 -1.71 19.66
CA ARG A 234 -24.57 -0.54 18.76
C ARG A 234 -23.47 0.42 19.17
N GLN A 235 -23.34 0.75 20.45
CA GLN A 235 -22.27 1.62 20.93
C GLN A 235 -20.89 1.04 20.62
N ALA A 236 -20.68 -0.26 20.86
CA ALA A 236 -19.44 -0.96 20.54
C ALA A 236 -19.16 -0.96 19.02
N ALA A 237 -20.18 -1.19 18.20
CA ALA A 237 -20.06 -1.16 16.74
C ALA A 237 -19.74 0.24 16.22
N GLN A 238 -20.39 1.29 16.74
CA GLN A 238 -20.10 2.69 16.38
C GLN A 238 -18.67 3.07 16.78
N GLN A 239 -18.21 2.65 17.96
CA GLN A 239 -16.82 2.88 18.39
C GLN A 239 -15.82 2.15 17.49
N ALA A 240 -16.11 0.90 17.10
CA ALA A 240 -15.30 0.15 16.15
C ALA A 240 -15.28 0.80 14.77
N GLU A 241 -16.42 1.27 14.27
CA GLU A 241 -16.52 1.99 13.01
C GLU A 241 -15.73 3.31 13.05
N GLN A 242 -15.85 4.10 14.11
CA GLN A 242 -15.07 5.34 14.28
C GLN A 242 -13.57 5.05 14.32
N THR A 243 -13.16 4.01 15.05
CA THR A 243 -11.75 3.59 15.11
C THR A 243 -11.25 3.14 13.74
N ALA A 244 -12.05 2.38 13.00
CA ALA A 244 -11.73 1.96 11.64
C ALA A 244 -11.64 3.15 10.67
N ARG A 245 -12.58 4.10 10.74
CA ARG A 245 -12.56 5.34 9.96
C ARG A 245 -11.32 6.18 10.26
N GLN A 246 -10.96 6.35 11.54
CA GLN A 246 -9.77 7.08 11.96
C GLN A 246 -8.47 6.39 11.49
N ALA A 247 -8.39 5.07 11.60
CA ALA A 247 -7.27 4.29 11.08
C ALA A 247 -7.15 4.43 9.56
N ALA A 248 -8.28 4.33 8.83
CA ALA A 248 -8.31 4.51 7.38
C ALA A 248 -7.90 5.93 6.97
N ASP A 249 -8.36 6.97 7.66
CA ASP A 249 -7.97 8.36 7.39
C ASP A 249 -6.49 8.61 7.69
N THR A 250 -5.96 8.02 8.75
CA THR A 250 -4.54 8.10 9.10
C THR A 250 -3.70 7.42 8.03
N ALA A 251 -4.08 6.20 7.63
CA ALA A 251 -3.42 5.47 6.55
C ALA A 251 -3.48 6.25 5.22
N ARG A 252 -4.64 6.83 4.87
CA ARG A 252 -4.81 7.67 3.68
C ARG A 252 -3.89 8.89 3.69
N LYS A 253 -3.83 9.63 4.81
CA LYS A 253 -2.94 10.80 4.94
C LYS A 253 -1.48 10.41 4.84
N ALA A 254 -1.07 9.32 5.49
CA ALA A 254 0.29 8.79 5.40
C ALA A 254 0.65 8.35 3.98
N ALA A 255 -0.25 7.64 3.30
CA ALA A 255 -0.07 7.21 1.92
C ALA A 255 0.02 8.41 0.95
N ALA A 256 -0.82 9.43 1.13
CA ALA A 256 -0.77 10.65 0.33
C ALA A 256 0.55 11.42 0.53
N ALA A 257 0.99 11.59 1.78
CA ALA A 257 2.27 12.23 2.09
C ALA A 257 3.45 11.44 1.50
N PHE A 258 3.45 10.11 1.67
CA PHE A 258 4.47 9.24 1.10
C PHE A 258 4.50 9.34 -0.43
N ALA A 259 3.34 9.31 -1.10
CA ALA A 259 3.26 9.40 -2.55
C ALA A 259 3.82 10.73 -3.09
N LEU A 260 3.51 11.85 -2.43
CA LEU A 260 4.05 13.17 -2.79
C LEU A 260 5.57 13.23 -2.63
N TRP A 261 6.10 12.71 -1.52
CA TRP A 261 7.54 12.68 -1.29
C TRP A 261 8.26 11.69 -2.21
N ALA A 262 7.65 10.55 -2.52
CA ALA A 262 8.19 9.59 -3.47
C ALA A 262 8.25 10.21 -4.87
N PHE A 263 7.20 10.90 -5.30
CA PHE A 263 7.18 11.65 -6.56
C PHE A 263 8.29 12.72 -6.59
N ALA A 264 8.41 13.54 -5.55
CA ALA A 264 9.48 14.54 -5.44
C ALA A 264 10.88 13.90 -5.50
N SER A 265 11.08 12.80 -4.79
CA SER A 265 12.34 12.04 -4.79
C SER A 265 12.66 11.46 -6.17
N MET A 266 11.67 10.97 -6.90
CA MET A 266 11.85 10.46 -8.27
C MET A 266 12.27 11.58 -9.23
N LEU A 267 11.68 12.77 -9.12
CA LEU A 267 12.09 13.94 -9.90
C LEU A 267 13.54 14.34 -9.61
N ILE A 268 13.94 14.35 -8.33
CA ILE A 268 15.33 14.60 -7.93
C ILE A 268 16.26 13.56 -8.54
N GLY A 269 15.90 12.27 -8.48
CA GLY A 269 16.67 11.19 -9.10
C GLY A 269 16.85 11.37 -10.60
N ALA A 270 15.77 11.71 -11.33
CA ALA A 270 15.82 11.96 -12.77
C ALA A 270 16.76 13.12 -13.11
N PHE A 271 16.65 14.22 -12.37
CA PHE A 271 17.52 15.39 -12.53
C PHE A 271 18.99 15.03 -12.25
N VAL A 272 19.26 14.35 -11.14
CA VAL A 272 20.62 13.98 -10.73
C VAL A 272 21.26 13.00 -11.72
N ALA A 273 20.52 11.99 -12.22
CA ALA A 273 21.04 11.10 -13.26
C ALA A 273 21.42 11.86 -14.52
N SER A 274 20.54 12.75 -14.97
CA SER A 274 20.74 13.57 -16.18
C SER A 274 21.97 14.46 -16.02
N TRP A 275 22.10 15.14 -14.89
CA TRP A 275 23.26 15.99 -14.58
C TRP A 275 24.56 15.18 -14.52
N MET A 276 24.56 14.09 -13.76
CA MET A 276 25.77 13.29 -13.54
C MET A 276 26.25 12.58 -14.81
N ALA A 277 25.34 12.24 -15.74
CA ALA A 277 25.73 11.74 -17.05
C ALA A 277 26.55 12.75 -17.85
N THR A 278 26.25 14.05 -17.76
CA THR A 278 27.08 15.09 -18.40
C THR A 278 28.48 15.17 -17.78
N VAL A 279 28.57 15.01 -16.45
CA VAL A 279 29.86 14.99 -15.74
C VAL A 279 30.68 13.78 -16.16
N GLY A 280 30.06 12.59 -16.23
CA GLY A 280 30.71 11.36 -16.68
C GLY A 280 31.15 11.41 -18.15
N GLY A 281 30.32 11.97 -19.03
CA GLY A 281 30.63 12.18 -20.44
C GLY A 281 31.84 13.09 -20.63
N ARG A 282 31.88 14.24 -19.94
CA ARG A 282 33.04 15.17 -19.96
C ARG A 282 34.32 14.50 -19.45
N SER A 283 34.25 13.80 -18.31
CA SER A 283 35.41 13.07 -17.76
C SER A 283 35.99 12.03 -18.73
N ARG A 284 35.16 11.43 -19.59
CA ARG A 284 35.64 10.53 -20.64
C ARG A 284 36.26 11.31 -21.79
N ASP A 285 35.66 12.43 -22.16
CA ASP A 285 36.11 13.26 -23.29
C ASP A 285 37.42 13.98 -23.03
N ASP A 286 37.72 14.33 -21.79
CA ASP A 286 38.96 15.01 -21.37
C ASP A 286 40.20 14.08 -21.34
N ILE A 287 40.01 12.75 -21.31
CA ILE A 287 41.10 11.76 -21.19
C ILE A 287 41.65 11.35 -22.57
N VAL A 288 41.06 11.81 -23.68
CA VAL A 288 41.46 11.48 -25.07
C VAL A 288 41.56 12.72 -25.93
#